data_AF-A0A4U1KXR4-F1
#
_entry.id   AF-A0A4U1KXR4-F1
#
_cell.length_a   1.000
_cell.length_b   1.000
_cell.length_c   1.000
_cell.angle_alpha   90.00
_cell.angle_beta   90.00
_cell.angle_gamma   90.00
#
_symmetry.space_group_name_H-M   'P 1'
#
loop_
_entity.id
_entity.type
_entity.pdbx_description
1 polymer ?
#
loop_
_entity_poly.entity_id
_entity_poly.type
_entity_poly.pdbx_seq_one_letter_code
_entity_poly.pdbx_strand_id
1 'polypeptide(L)'
;MKYSQQVLDMLKQAVSGQIDNFWDFSFKFNALFGEDEDFAEAWDNENPEMFDALNDFELMMFLEEHDPSDKQGFINFLTPYYKKAKQLVNHSS
;
A
#
# COMPACT_ATOMS: atom_id res chain seq x y z
N MET A 1 15.04 3.77 -4.78
CA MET A 1 13.94 4.14 -3.87
C MET A 1 13.86 3.12 -2.75
N LYS A 2 14.05 3.54 -1.51
CA LYS A 2 13.97 2.71 -0.31
C LYS A 2 12.53 2.59 0.17
N TYR A 3 11.85 3.72 0.39
CA TYR A 3 10.50 3.76 0.97
C TYR A 3 9.45 3.26 -0.01
N SER A 4 9.51 3.72 -1.26
CA SER A 4 8.61 3.30 -2.34
C SER A 4 8.75 1.80 -2.62
N GLN A 5 9.96 1.26 -2.53
CA GLN A 5 10.20 -0.17 -2.71
C GLN A 5 9.62 -0.99 -1.56
N GLN A 6 9.75 -0.51 -0.32
CA GLN A 6 9.14 -1.16 0.85
C GLN A 6 7.61 -1.23 0.71
N VAL A 7 6.96 -0.14 0.33
CA VAL A 7 5.51 -0.09 0.09
C VAL A 7 5.12 -1.02 -1.06
N LEU A 8 5.88 -1.03 -2.15
CA LEU A 8 5.65 -1.92 -3.29
C LEU A 8 5.77 -3.40 -2.88
N ASP A 9 6.75 -3.75 -2.05
CA ASP A 9 6.95 -5.11 -1.57
C ASP A 9 5.82 -5.56 -0.64
N MET A 10 5.30 -4.67 0.21
CA MET A 10 4.11 -4.94 1.01
C MET A 10 2.88 -5.22 0.12
N LEU A 11 2.60 -4.34 -0.86
CA LEU A 11 1.50 -4.55 -1.81
C LEU A 11 1.66 -5.86 -2.59
N LYS A 12 2.89 -6.19 -3.00
CA LYS A 12 3.21 -7.44 -3.70
C LYS A 12 2.90 -8.67 -2.85
N GLN A 13 3.26 -8.65 -1.57
CA GLN A 13 2.94 -9.74 -0.63
C GLN A 13 1.42 -9.93 -0.49
N ALA A 14 0.68 -8.82 -0.35
CA ALA A 14 -0.77 -8.86 -0.25
C ALA A 14 -1.43 -9.46 -1.51
N VAL A 15 -1.11 -8.93 -2.70
CA VAL A 15 -1.76 -9.37 -3.95
C VAL A 15 -1.30 -10.76 -4.42
N SER A 16 -0.18 -11.27 -3.91
CA SER A 16 0.27 -12.64 -4.16
C SER A 16 -0.39 -13.67 -3.24
N GLY A 17 -1.22 -13.24 -2.28
CA GLY A 17 -1.84 -14.10 -1.28
C GLY A 17 -0.84 -14.65 -0.26
N GLN A 18 0.32 -14.02 -0.10
CA GLN A 18 1.37 -14.42 0.84
C GLN A 18 1.17 -13.85 2.24
N ILE A 19 0.02 -13.23 2.51
CA ILE A 19 -0.33 -12.68 3.82
C ILE A 19 -1.31 -13.61 4.55
N ASP A 20 -0.96 -13.95 5.79
CA ASP A 20 -1.78 -14.82 6.65
C ASP A 20 -2.93 -14.04 7.31
N ASN A 21 -2.68 -12.78 7.66
CA ASN A 21 -3.63 -11.89 8.34
C ASN A 21 -3.76 -10.55 7.59
N PHE A 22 -4.94 -10.33 7.01
CA PHE A 22 -5.26 -9.12 6.25
C PHE A 22 -5.41 -7.89 7.13
N TRP A 23 -5.91 -8.03 8.38
CA TRP A 23 -5.99 -6.92 9.33
C TRP A 23 -4.61 -6.43 9.74
N ASP A 24 -3.66 -7.34 10.02
CA ASP A 24 -2.30 -6.95 10.35
C ASP A 24 -1.63 -6.21 9.19
N PHE A 25 -1.93 -6.60 7.95
CA PHE A 25 -1.49 -5.85 6.78
C PHE A 25 -2.13 -4.46 6.76
N SER A 26 -3.46 -4.37 6.88
CA SER A 26 -4.18 -3.09 6.83
C SER A 26 -3.67 -2.10 7.87
N PHE A 27 -3.48 -2.52 9.13
CA PHE A 27 -2.95 -1.64 10.18
C PHE A 27 -1.53 -1.16 9.84
N LYS A 28 -0.63 -2.07 9.47
CA LYS A 28 0.76 -1.71 9.14
C LYS A 28 0.85 -0.83 7.90
N PHE A 29 0.00 -1.07 6.91
CA PHE A 29 -0.01 -0.32 5.67
C PHE A 29 -0.60 1.08 5.87
N ASN A 30 -1.70 1.19 6.62
CA ASN A 30 -2.34 2.48 6.91
C ASN A 30 -1.43 3.39 7.74
N ALA A 31 -0.65 2.81 8.68
CA ALA A 31 0.30 3.55 9.50
C ALA A 31 1.34 4.34 8.68
N LEU A 32 1.68 3.88 7.47
CA LEU A 32 2.67 4.54 6.59
C LEU A 32 2.18 5.87 6.00
N PHE A 33 0.89 6.20 6.14
CA PHE A 33 0.30 7.45 5.65
C PHE A 33 0.22 8.56 6.70
N GLY A 34 0.82 8.39 7.88
CA GLY A 34 0.93 9.47 8.85
C GLY A 34 1.00 9.07 10.32
N GLU A 35 0.80 7.80 10.68
CA GLU A 35 1.09 7.35 12.04
C GLU A 35 2.60 7.18 12.26
N ASP A 36 3.32 6.72 11.24
CA ASP A 36 4.77 6.81 11.15
C ASP A 36 5.14 8.08 10.37
N GLU A 37 5.12 9.23 11.06
CA GLU A 37 5.37 10.56 10.47
C GLU A 37 6.71 10.63 9.74
N ASP A 38 7.78 10.08 10.34
CA ASP A 38 9.13 10.05 9.76
C ASP A 38 9.16 9.24 8.45
N PHE A 39 8.48 8.09 8.41
CA PHE A 39 8.35 7.30 7.19
C PHE A 39 7.53 8.04 6.13
N ALA A 40 6.38 8.60 6.51
CA ALA A 40 5.47 9.27 5.60
C ALA A 40 6.16 10.47 4.92
N GLU A 41 6.82 11.33 5.71
CA GLU A 41 7.58 12.47 5.18
C GLU A 41 8.74 12.02 4.29
N ALA A 42 9.49 10.99 4.70
CA ALA A 42 10.62 10.52 3.90
C ALA A 42 10.18 9.82 2.60
N TRP A 43 9.02 9.17 2.62
CA TRP A 43 8.44 8.55 1.43
C TRP A 43 7.87 9.58 0.46
N ASP A 44 7.12 10.56 0.94
CA ASP A 44 6.60 11.67 0.12
C ASP A 44 7.74 12.44 -0.57
N ASN A 45 8.82 12.74 0.16
CA ASN A 45 10.01 13.36 -0.42
C ASN A 45 10.73 12.48 -1.46
N GLU A 46 10.67 11.15 -1.32
CA GLU A 46 11.30 10.22 -2.25
C GLU A 46 10.47 10.03 -3.53
N ASN A 47 9.16 9.89 -3.41
CA ASN A 47 8.26 9.64 -4.53
C ASN A 47 6.85 10.19 -4.22
N PRO A 48 6.64 11.51 -4.39
CA PRO A 48 5.36 12.14 -4.05
C PRO A 48 4.22 11.62 -4.94
N GLU A 49 4.52 11.28 -6.20
CA GLU A 49 3.52 10.70 -7.11
C GLU A 49 2.99 9.36 -6.62
N MET A 50 3.85 8.51 -6.06
CA MET A 50 3.43 7.22 -5.49
C MET A 50 2.75 7.39 -4.14
N PHE A 51 3.23 8.32 -3.31
CA PHE A 51 2.60 8.67 -2.05
C PHE A 51 1.16 9.15 -2.27
N ASP A 52 0.96 10.17 -3.10
CA ASP A 52 -0.37 10.69 -3.45
C ASP A 52 -1.26 9.65 -4.10
N ALA A 53 -0.70 8.77 -4.94
CA ALA A 53 -1.46 7.72 -5.61
C ALA A 53 -2.01 6.65 -4.66
N LEU A 54 -1.40 6.47 -3.50
CA LEU A 54 -1.76 5.47 -2.49
C LEU A 54 -2.40 6.10 -1.24
N ASN A 55 -2.19 7.39 -0.99
CA ASN A 55 -2.92 8.18 -0.01
C ASN A 55 -4.31 8.53 -0.58
N ASP A 56 -5.09 7.48 -0.84
CA ASP A 56 -6.37 7.52 -1.52
C ASP A 56 -7.50 7.17 -0.55
N PHE A 57 -8.56 7.96 -0.58
CA PHE A 57 -9.69 7.81 0.36
C PHE A 57 -10.38 6.44 0.22
N GLU A 58 -10.54 5.94 -1.01
CA GLU A 58 -11.17 4.64 -1.25
C GLU A 58 -10.30 3.51 -0.68
N LEU A 59 -8.98 3.60 -0.86
CA LEU A 59 -8.05 2.65 -0.25
C LEU A 59 -8.11 2.68 1.28
N MET A 60 -8.07 3.87 1.89
CA MET A 60 -8.15 4.01 3.35
C MET A 60 -9.43 3.37 3.92
N MET A 61 -10.59 3.74 3.36
CA MET A 61 -11.88 3.18 3.77
C MET A 61 -11.91 1.65 3.62
N PHE A 62 -11.37 1.13 2.52
CA PHE A 62 -11.32 -0.31 2.32
C PHE A 62 -10.46 -1.02 3.36
N LEU A 63 -9.27 -0.49 3.66
CA LEU A 63 -8.37 -1.09 4.65
C LEU A 63 -8.99 -1.14 6.06
N GLU A 64 -9.84 -0.15 6.39
CA GLU A 64 -10.55 -0.06 7.68
C GLU A 64 -11.79 -0.96 7.78
N GLU A 65 -12.50 -1.20 6.67
CA GLU A 65 -13.83 -1.82 6.70
C GLU A 65 -13.93 -3.19 6.01
N HIS A 66 -12.87 -3.66 5.34
CA HIS A 66 -12.93 -4.92 4.58
C HIS A 66 -13.38 -6.14 5.40
N ASP A 67 -14.04 -7.09 4.73
CA ASP A 67 -14.33 -8.41 5.30
C ASP A 67 -13.03 -9.25 5.29
N PRO A 68 -12.48 -9.64 6.45
CA PRO A 68 -11.24 -10.42 6.52
C PRO A 68 -11.40 -11.86 5.99
N SER A 69 -12.64 -12.34 5.81
CA SER A 69 -12.91 -13.65 5.23
C SER A 69 -12.85 -13.63 3.69
N ASP A 70 -13.04 -12.47 3.06
CA ASP A 70 -12.99 -12.31 1.60
C ASP A 70 -11.57 -12.02 1.10
N LYS A 71 -10.72 -13.04 1.18
CA LYS A 71 -9.31 -12.97 0.73
C LYS A 71 -9.19 -12.58 -0.74
N GLN A 72 -10.07 -13.09 -1.59
CA GLN A 72 -9.99 -12.84 -3.03
C GLN A 72 -10.48 -11.44 -3.37
N GLY A 73 -11.53 -10.94 -2.71
CA GLY A 73 -11.96 -9.55 -2.80
C GLY A 73 -10.85 -8.58 -2.40
N PHE A 74 -10.15 -8.85 -1.30
CA PHE A 74 -8.99 -8.08 -0.88
C PHE A 74 -7.88 -8.01 -1.93
N ILE A 75 -7.48 -9.17 -2.45
CA ILE A 75 -6.46 -9.25 -3.52
C ILE A 75 -6.91 -8.48 -4.77
N ASN A 76 -8.17 -8.67 -5.18
CA ASN A 76 -8.71 -8.01 -6.37
C ASN A 76 -8.74 -6.49 -6.20
N PHE A 77 -9.12 -6.01 -5.02
CA PHE A 77 -9.17 -4.58 -4.69
C PHE A 77 -7.78 -3.95 -4.68
N LEU A 78 -6.77 -4.60 -4.08
CA LEU A 78 -5.40 -4.07 -4.03
C LEU A 78 -4.62 -4.19 -5.34
N THR A 79 -5.03 -5.07 -6.26
CA THR A 79 -4.30 -5.34 -7.51
C THR A 79 -4.08 -4.10 -8.38
N PRO A 80 -5.08 -3.23 -8.62
CA PRO A 80 -4.88 -1.94 -9.31
C PRO A 80 -3.84 -1.05 -8.63
N TYR A 81 -3.88 -0.91 -7.29
CA TYR A 81 -2.92 -0.11 -6.53
C TYR A 81 -1.50 -0.66 -6.62
N TYR A 82 -1.32 -1.98 -6.52
CA TYR A 82 -0.03 -2.63 -6.75
C TYR A 82 0.53 -2.35 -8.16
N LYS A 83 -0.31 -2.44 -9.20
CA LYS A 83 0.12 -2.17 -10.57
C LYS A 83 0.55 -0.71 -10.75
N LYS A 84 -0.21 0.23 -10.17
CA LYS A 84 0.12 1.66 -10.19
C LYS A 84 1.42 1.95 -9.45
N ALA A 85 1.56 1.46 -8.22
CA ALA A 85 2.79 1.53 -7.43
C ALA A 85 4.00 0.98 -8.20
N LYS A 86 3.85 -0.21 -8.81
CA LYS A 86 4.91 -0.83 -9.63
C LYS A 86 5.33 0.05 -10.80
N GLN A 87 4.38 0.73 -11.46
CA GLN A 87 4.71 1.65 -12.54
C GLN A 87 5.50 2.85 -12.00
N LEU A 88 5.04 3.47 -10.91
CA LEU A 88 5.64 4.67 -10.35
C LEU A 88 7.05 4.42 -9.81
N VAL A 89 7.32 3.28 -9.17
CA VAL A 89 8.69 2.91 -8.75
C VAL A 89 9.67 2.80 -9.94
N ASN A 90 9.20 2.37 -11.12
CA ASN A 90 10.05 2.20 -12.30
C ASN A 90 10.24 3.48 -13.13
N HIS A 91 9.40 4.50 -12.95
CA HIS A 91 9.47 5.75 -13.72
C HIS A 91 10.25 6.85 -13.00
N SER A 92 10.43 6.75 -11.69
CA SER A 92 11.10 7.78 -10.88
C SER A 92 12.64 7.61 -10.83
N SER A 93 13.25 7.17 -11.93
CA SER A 93 14.72 7.00 -12.07
C SER A 93 15.41 8.20 -12.68
#